data_AF-A0A941IA08-F1
#
_entry.id   AF-A0A941IA08-F1
#
_cell.length_a   1.000
_cell.length_b   1.000
_cell.length_c   1.000
_cell.angle_alpha   90.00
_cell.angle_beta   90.00
_cell.angle_gamma   90.00
#
_symmetry.space_group_name_H-M   'P 1'
#
loop_
_entity.id
_entity.type
_entity.pdbx_description
1 polymer ?
#
loop_
_entity_poly.entity_id
_entity_poly.type
_entity_poly.pdbx_seq_one_letter_code
_entity_poly.pdbx_strand_id
1 'polypeptide(L)'
;IYPDKDAPQINTIQVGNQSLPTALITDFNVMARRALKDELPGIYTRAAIRAAVKGVAQDQINKNFGALAGLAANIAVAATESNADDRMWRSLPERVFVARAFLPPGDYDVNFTGRPGETSKISVDGRYMVVPVRLYQNKTYLGDLAKFGTVTPAAQVEDKPA
;
A
#
# COMPACT_ATOMS: atom_id res chain seq x y z
N ILE A 1 12.85 -2.17 -10.12
CA ILE A 1 11.50 -1.68 -9.76
C ILE A 1 11.32 -0.32 -10.41
N TYR A 2 10.46 -0.23 -11.43
CA TYR A 2 10.21 1.02 -12.14
C TYR A 2 9.07 1.82 -11.48
N PRO A 3 8.97 3.14 -11.70
CA PRO A 3 7.77 3.90 -11.35
C PRO A 3 6.55 3.32 -12.05
N ASP A 4 5.45 3.15 -11.30
CA ASP A 4 4.15 2.83 -11.90
C ASP A 4 3.63 4.09 -12.60
N LYS A 5 3.48 3.99 -13.92
CA LYS A 5 3.04 5.09 -14.78
C LYS A 5 1.53 5.26 -14.75
N ASP A 6 0.82 4.19 -14.41
CA ASP A 6 -0.64 4.11 -14.42
C ASP A 6 -1.22 4.34 -13.02
N ALA A 7 -0.35 4.62 -12.04
CA ALA A 7 -0.77 4.79 -10.67
C ALA A 7 -1.62 6.06 -10.52
N PRO A 8 -2.86 5.94 -9.99
CA PRO A 8 -3.85 7.00 -10.02
C PRO A 8 -3.38 8.22 -9.21
N GLN A 9 -3.51 9.40 -9.81
CA GLN A 9 -3.26 10.69 -9.16
C GLN A 9 -4.60 11.22 -8.63
N ILE A 10 -4.79 11.15 -7.33
CA ILE A 10 -5.97 11.73 -6.69
C ILE A 10 -5.56 13.09 -6.18
N ASN A 11 -5.89 14.14 -6.93
CA ASN A 11 -5.57 15.53 -6.58
C ASN A 11 -6.76 16.26 -5.94
N THR A 12 -7.98 15.82 -6.25
CA THR A 12 -9.20 16.36 -5.64
C THR A 12 -10.23 15.26 -5.37
N ILE A 13 -11.03 15.46 -4.34
CA ILE A 13 -12.20 14.66 -3.98
C ILE A 13 -13.40 15.62 -3.96
N GLN A 14 -14.47 15.28 -4.67
CA GLN A 14 -15.73 16.02 -4.60
C GLN A 14 -16.62 15.41 -3.53
N VAL A 15 -17.10 16.22 -2.59
CA VAL A 15 -18.04 15.80 -1.54
C VAL A 15 -19.23 16.76 -1.56
N GLY A 16 -20.38 16.29 -2.05
CA GLY A 16 -21.51 17.18 -2.37
C GLY A 16 -21.09 18.30 -3.34
N ASN A 17 -21.24 19.55 -2.91
CA ASN A 17 -20.83 20.73 -3.70
C ASN A 17 -19.41 21.24 -3.38
N GLN A 18 -18.64 20.55 -2.53
CA GLN A 18 -17.30 20.96 -2.15
C GLN A 18 -16.22 20.15 -2.86
N SER A 19 -15.28 20.86 -3.50
CA SER A 19 -14.05 20.29 -4.05
C SER A 19 -12.93 20.35 -3.01
N LEU A 20 -12.47 19.20 -2.57
CA LEU A 20 -11.44 19.07 -1.54
C LEU A 20 -10.09 18.72 -2.18
N PRO A 21 -9.04 19.53 -2.01
CA PRO A 21 -7.70 19.14 -2.44
C PRO A 21 -7.17 18.02 -1.55
N THR A 22 -6.52 17.05 -2.16
CA THR A 22 -5.80 15.97 -1.46
C THR A 22 -4.32 16.29 -1.36
N ALA A 23 -3.74 15.98 -0.21
CA ALA A 23 -2.31 16.06 0.04
C ALA A 23 -1.70 14.66 0.03
N LEU A 24 -0.62 14.46 -0.75
CA LEU A 24 0.19 13.26 -0.68
C LEU A 24 1.00 13.28 0.62
N ILE A 25 0.78 12.28 1.48
CA ILE A 25 1.51 12.15 2.76
C ILE A 25 2.73 11.26 2.57
N THR A 26 2.55 10.10 1.94
CA THR A 26 3.59 9.09 1.81
C THR A 26 3.49 8.36 0.48
N ASP A 27 4.65 8.12 -0.14
CA ASP A 27 4.84 7.27 -1.31
C ASP A 27 5.73 6.07 -0.96
N PHE A 28 5.11 4.91 -0.76
CA PHE A 28 5.81 3.67 -0.43
C PHE A 28 6.60 3.11 -1.60
N ASN A 29 6.21 3.43 -2.84
CA ASN A 29 6.92 3.00 -4.05
C ASN A 29 8.32 3.62 -4.11
N VAL A 30 8.43 4.92 -3.80
CA VAL A 30 9.73 5.62 -3.70
C VAL A 30 10.55 5.09 -2.53
N MET A 31 9.92 4.95 -1.35
CA MET A 31 10.59 4.45 -0.15
C MET A 31 11.14 3.04 -0.32
N ALA A 32 10.34 2.10 -0.84
CA ALA A 32 10.75 0.71 -1.04
C ALA A 32 11.90 0.59 -2.05
N ARG A 33 11.86 1.37 -3.14
CA ARG A 33 12.98 1.43 -4.09
C ARG A 33 14.26 1.92 -3.45
N ARG A 34 14.15 2.94 -2.59
CA ARG A 34 15.29 3.50 -1.90
C ARG A 34 15.87 2.50 -0.89
N ALA A 35 15.02 1.93 -0.04
CA ALA A 35 15.41 0.92 0.93
C ALA A 35 16.11 -0.28 0.25
N LEU A 36 15.50 -0.82 -0.81
CA LEU A 36 16.12 -1.92 -1.57
C LEU A 36 17.47 -1.51 -2.15
N LYS A 37 17.57 -0.32 -2.77
CA LYS A 37 18.83 0.16 -3.35
C LYS A 37 19.93 0.28 -2.29
N ASP A 38 19.59 0.71 -1.08
CA ASP A 38 20.52 0.83 0.03
C ASP A 38 20.92 -0.57 0.58
N GLU A 39 20.05 -1.57 0.50
CA GLU A 39 20.34 -2.96 0.92
C GLU A 39 21.10 -3.81 -0.12
N LEU A 40 20.93 -3.51 -1.40
CA LEU A 40 21.49 -4.28 -2.52
C LEU A 40 23.00 -4.56 -2.38
N PRO A 41 23.87 -3.59 -2.01
CA PRO A 41 25.29 -3.87 -1.83
C PRO A 41 25.54 -4.99 -0.83
N GLY A 42 24.88 -4.96 0.33
CA GLY A 42 25.02 -6.00 1.35
C GLY A 42 24.47 -7.35 0.90
N ILE A 43 23.34 -7.35 0.15
CA ILE A 43 22.77 -8.56 -0.44
C ILE A 43 23.76 -9.19 -1.42
N TYR A 44 24.31 -8.41 -2.35
CA TYR A 44 25.26 -8.90 -3.35
C TYR A 44 26.55 -9.41 -2.71
N THR A 45 27.11 -8.69 -1.74
CA THR A 45 28.32 -9.14 -1.05
C THR A 45 28.10 -10.47 -0.33
N ARG A 46 27.01 -10.61 0.43
CA ARG A 46 26.69 -11.88 1.11
C ARG A 46 26.43 -13.01 0.14
N ALA A 47 25.74 -12.72 -0.98
CA ALA A 47 25.49 -13.70 -2.02
C ALA A 47 26.78 -14.18 -2.69
N ALA A 48 27.70 -13.25 -3.01
CA ALA A 48 29.00 -13.58 -3.61
C ALA A 48 29.86 -14.42 -2.66
N ILE A 49 29.95 -14.04 -1.38
CA ILE A 49 30.69 -14.82 -0.36
C ILE A 49 30.08 -16.22 -0.22
N ARG A 50 28.74 -16.32 -0.09
CA ARG A 50 28.05 -17.61 0.02
C ARG A 50 28.32 -18.49 -1.20
N ALA A 51 28.27 -17.92 -2.40
CA ALA A 51 28.53 -18.64 -3.65
C ALA A 51 29.98 -19.14 -3.71
N ALA A 52 30.96 -18.31 -3.35
CA ALA A 52 32.37 -18.70 -3.32
C ALA A 52 32.63 -19.83 -2.32
N VAL A 53 32.13 -19.70 -1.09
CA VAL A 53 32.29 -20.72 -0.04
C VAL A 53 31.63 -22.04 -0.45
N LYS A 54 30.39 -22.00 -0.97
CA LYS A 54 29.71 -23.20 -1.48
C LYS A 54 30.46 -23.83 -2.64
N GLY A 55 30.98 -23.04 -3.57
CA GLY A 55 31.76 -23.53 -4.71
C GLY A 55 33.03 -24.27 -4.29
N VAL A 56 33.80 -23.70 -3.36
CA VAL A 56 35.00 -24.36 -2.81
C VAL A 56 34.66 -25.64 -2.06
N ALA A 57 33.62 -25.60 -1.21
CA ALA A 57 33.18 -26.79 -0.47
C ALA A 57 32.72 -27.91 -1.43
N GLN A 58 31.96 -27.57 -2.47
CA GLN A 58 31.48 -28.52 -3.47
C GLN A 58 32.63 -29.12 -4.29
N ASP A 59 33.61 -28.32 -4.69
CA ASP A 59 34.81 -28.79 -5.39
C ASP A 59 35.62 -29.77 -4.51
N GLN A 60 35.80 -29.46 -3.23
CA GLN A 60 36.48 -30.33 -2.27
C GLN A 60 35.71 -31.64 -2.04
N ILE A 61 34.37 -31.60 -1.95
CA ILE A 61 33.54 -32.81 -1.80
C ILE A 61 33.66 -33.70 -3.04
N ASN A 62 33.57 -33.11 -4.24
CA ASN A 62 33.70 -33.85 -5.49
C ASN A 62 35.07 -34.53 -5.62
N LYS A 63 36.15 -33.85 -5.24
CA LYS A 63 37.52 -34.40 -5.30
C LYS A 63 37.74 -35.55 -4.32
N ASN A 64 37.21 -35.46 -3.10
CA ASN A 64 37.48 -36.46 -2.05
C ASN A 64 36.48 -37.62 -2.00
N PHE A 65 35.23 -37.39 -2.43
CA PHE A 65 34.13 -38.35 -2.28
C PHE A 65 33.42 -38.68 -3.60
N GLY A 66 33.90 -38.12 -4.72
CA GLY A 66 33.35 -38.35 -6.05
C GLY A 66 32.06 -37.56 -6.35
N ALA A 67 31.67 -37.57 -7.63
CA ALA A 67 30.56 -36.75 -8.14
C ALA A 67 29.19 -37.09 -7.51
N LEU A 68 28.99 -38.35 -7.10
CA LEU A 68 27.75 -38.81 -6.46
C LEU A 68 27.57 -38.21 -5.05
N ALA A 69 28.65 -38.09 -4.28
CA ALA A 69 28.62 -37.44 -2.98
C ALA A 69 28.40 -35.91 -3.10
N GLY A 70 28.99 -35.28 -4.12
CA GLY A 70 28.73 -33.87 -4.41
C GLY A 70 27.28 -33.58 -4.82
N LEU A 71 26.65 -34.47 -5.60
CA LEU A 71 25.23 -34.37 -5.93
C LEU A 71 24.34 -34.46 -4.68
N ALA A 72 24.60 -35.43 -3.81
CA ALA A 72 23.85 -35.58 -2.55
C ALA A 72 24.00 -34.35 -1.63
N ALA A 73 25.21 -33.80 -1.54
CA ALA A 73 25.48 -32.57 -0.78
C ALA A 73 24.72 -31.36 -1.32
N ASN A 74 24.64 -31.20 -2.65
CA ASN A 74 23.87 -30.12 -3.27
C ASN A 74 22.37 -30.22 -2.96
N ILE A 75 21.80 -31.43 -3.00
CA ILE A 75 20.39 -31.67 -2.66
C ILE A 75 20.15 -31.30 -1.20
N ALA A 76 21.03 -31.71 -0.28
CA ALA A 76 20.93 -31.36 1.13
C ALA A 76 21.03 -29.84 1.37
N VAL A 77 21.93 -29.15 0.67
CA VAL A 77 22.05 -27.69 0.73
C VAL A 77 20.80 -27.00 0.20
N ALA A 78 20.26 -27.45 -0.93
CA ALA A 78 19.03 -26.88 -1.51
C ALA A 78 17.82 -27.10 -0.58
N ALA A 79 17.73 -28.25 0.09
CA ALA A 79 16.67 -28.55 1.04
C ALA A 79 16.78 -27.80 2.38
N THR A 80 17.99 -27.32 2.72
CA THR A 80 18.25 -26.61 3.98
C THR A 80 18.42 -25.10 3.80
N GLU A 81 18.45 -24.61 2.57
CA GLU A 81 18.32 -23.17 2.34
C GLU A 81 16.99 -22.68 2.89
N SER A 82 17.05 -21.60 3.67
CA SER A 82 15.87 -20.99 4.28
C SER A 82 14.87 -20.60 3.21
N ASN A 83 13.61 -20.99 3.40
CA ASN A 83 12.51 -20.57 2.55
C ASN A 83 12.49 -19.04 2.47
N ALA A 84 12.32 -18.53 1.26
CA ALA A 84 12.05 -17.11 1.06
C ALA A 84 10.73 -16.76 1.77
N ASP A 85 10.63 -15.52 2.27
CA ASP A 85 9.36 -15.05 2.80
C ASP A 85 8.36 -14.90 1.65
N ASP A 86 7.45 -15.86 1.53
CA ASP A 86 6.38 -15.86 0.53
C ASP A 86 5.20 -14.97 0.93
N ARG A 87 5.26 -14.31 2.10
CA ARG A 87 4.22 -13.38 2.54
C ARG A 87 4.29 -12.10 1.71
N MET A 88 3.44 -12.04 0.70
CA MET A 88 3.42 -10.90 -0.22
C MET A 88 2.66 -9.72 0.37
N TRP A 89 3.32 -8.56 0.52
CA TRP A 89 2.67 -7.29 0.89
C TRP A 89 1.91 -6.63 -0.27
N ARG A 90 1.31 -7.42 -1.17
CA ARG A 90 0.61 -6.90 -2.37
C ARG A 90 -0.61 -6.03 -2.04
N SER A 91 -1.09 -6.08 -0.80
CA SER A 91 -2.19 -5.25 -0.30
C SER A 91 -1.72 -4.02 0.47
N LEU A 92 -0.43 -3.66 0.48
CA LEU A 92 -0.05 -2.33 0.97
C LEU A 92 -0.49 -1.25 -0.03
N PRO A 93 -0.92 -0.08 0.45
CA PRO A 93 -1.15 1.05 -0.43
C PRO A 93 0.17 1.51 -1.03
N GLU A 94 0.16 1.85 -2.31
CA GLU A 94 1.32 2.46 -2.97
C GLU A 94 1.55 3.88 -2.46
N ARG A 95 0.48 4.66 -2.35
CA ARG A 95 0.48 6.06 -1.95
C ARG A 95 -0.68 6.34 -1.01
N VAL A 96 -0.45 7.23 -0.05
CA VAL A 96 -1.44 7.65 0.94
C VAL A 96 -1.72 9.13 0.77
N PHE A 97 -2.99 9.44 0.52
CA PHE A 97 -3.48 10.80 0.38
C PHE A 97 -4.43 11.13 1.52
N VAL A 98 -4.44 12.40 1.93
CA VAL A 98 -5.37 12.92 2.94
C VAL A 98 -6.06 14.16 2.40
N ALA A 99 -7.38 14.22 2.56
CA ALA A 99 -8.18 15.43 2.40
C ALA A 99 -8.89 15.72 3.73
N ARG A 100 -9.15 17.00 4.00
CA ARG A 100 -9.86 17.46 5.19
C ARG A 100 -10.90 18.50 4.80
N ALA A 101 -12.10 18.36 5.36
CA ALA A 101 -13.20 19.29 5.17
C ALA A 101 -13.96 19.50 6.47
N PHE A 102 -14.70 20.60 6.51
CA PHE A 102 -15.74 20.85 7.51
C PHE A 102 -17.08 20.78 6.80
N LEU A 103 -17.87 19.77 7.13
CA LEU A 103 -19.16 19.49 6.53
C LEU A 103 -20.24 19.57 7.61
N PRO A 104 -21.38 20.25 7.34
CA PRO A 104 -22.57 20.11 8.17
C PRO A 104 -23.03 18.64 8.27
N PRO A 105 -23.80 18.28 9.30
CA PRO A 105 -24.41 16.97 9.36
C PRO A 105 -25.36 16.74 8.18
N GLY A 106 -25.25 15.58 7.53
CA GLY A 106 -26.04 15.24 6.34
C GLY A 106 -25.44 14.13 5.50
N ASP A 107 -26.18 13.71 4.49
CA ASP A 107 -25.74 12.69 3.53
C ASP A 107 -25.05 13.35 2.33
N TYR A 108 -23.89 12.83 1.96
CA TYR A 108 -23.07 13.36 0.87
C TYR A 108 -22.67 12.26 -0.12
N ASP A 109 -22.74 12.64 -1.40
CA ASP A 109 -22.15 11.87 -2.49
C ASP A 109 -20.67 12.25 -2.62
N VAL A 110 -19.81 11.24 -2.64
CA VAL A 110 -18.35 11.36 -2.77
C VAL A 110 -17.92 10.84 -4.13
N ASN A 111 -17.22 11.68 -4.88
CA ASN A 111 -16.63 11.34 -6.17
C ASN A 111 -15.13 11.61 -6.16
N PHE A 112 -14.36 10.72 -6.80
CA PHE A 112 -12.90 10.78 -6.82
C PHE A 112 -12.40 11.19 -8.21
N THR A 113 -11.36 12.03 -8.27
CA THR A 113 -10.73 12.42 -9.54
C THR A 113 -10.15 11.19 -10.23
N GLY A 114 -10.38 11.05 -11.54
CA GLY A 114 -9.96 9.88 -12.32
C GLY A 114 -10.92 8.68 -12.22
N ARG A 115 -12.06 8.84 -11.53
CA ARG A 115 -13.12 7.81 -11.41
C ARG A 115 -14.50 8.36 -11.76
N PRO A 116 -14.72 8.72 -13.04
CA PRO A 116 -16.03 9.20 -13.45
C PRO A 116 -17.09 8.09 -13.28
N GLY A 117 -18.21 8.41 -12.64
CA GLY A 117 -19.37 7.52 -12.50
C GLY A 117 -19.37 6.57 -11.29
N GLU A 118 -18.30 6.53 -10.49
CA GLU A 118 -18.27 5.78 -9.24
C GLU A 118 -18.56 6.72 -8.06
N THR A 119 -19.84 6.84 -7.70
CA THR A 119 -20.30 7.66 -6.58
C THR A 119 -20.46 6.80 -5.34
N SER A 120 -19.90 7.26 -4.22
CA SER A 120 -20.07 6.60 -2.94
C SER A 120 -20.76 7.50 -1.94
N LYS A 121 -21.70 6.96 -1.17
CA LYS A 121 -22.46 7.74 -0.18
C LYS A 121 -21.82 7.68 1.19
N ILE A 122 -21.72 8.83 1.86
CA ILE A 122 -21.31 8.92 3.27
C ILE A 122 -22.36 9.72 4.04
N SER A 123 -22.64 9.31 5.29
CA SER A 123 -23.50 10.07 6.20
C SER A 123 -22.64 10.72 7.28
N VAL A 124 -22.70 12.04 7.38
CA VAL A 124 -21.94 12.85 8.34
C VAL A 124 -22.84 13.14 9.55
N ASP A 125 -22.53 12.53 10.69
CA ASP A 125 -23.28 12.68 11.94
C ASP A 125 -22.38 12.83 13.18
N GLY A 126 -21.09 12.57 13.03
CA GLY A 126 -20.08 12.69 14.09
C GLY A 126 -19.35 14.03 14.09
N ARG A 127 -18.88 14.48 15.26
CA ARG A 127 -18.13 15.74 15.41
C ARG A 127 -16.79 15.70 14.66
N TYR A 128 -16.12 14.55 14.69
CA TYR A 128 -15.00 14.25 13.83
C TYR A 128 -15.23 12.89 13.19
N MET A 129 -14.96 12.78 11.90
CA MET A 129 -15.12 11.54 11.16
C MET A 129 -13.88 11.26 10.32
N VAL A 130 -13.47 9.99 10.27
CA VAL A 130 -12.42 9.51 9.40
C VAL A 130 -13.04 8.51 8.44
N VAL A 131 -12.88 8.79 7.15
CA VAL A 131 -13.41 7.97 6.05
C VAL A 131 -12.22 7.27 5.38
N PRO A 132 -11.92 6.01 5.73
CA PRO A 132 -10.89 5.26 5.04
C PRO A 132 -11.37 4.92 3.62
N VAL A 133 -10.65 5.41 2.62
CA VAL A 133 -10.93 5.13 1.21
C VAL A 133 -9.78 4.34 0.63
N ARG A 134 -10.10 3.25 -0.06
CA ARG A 134 -9.13 2.45 -0.79
C ARG A 134 -9.49 2.37 -2.27
N LEU A 135 -8.55 2.81 -3.09
CA LEU A 135 -8.72 2.96 -4.52
C LEU A 135 -7.88 1.90 -5.24
N TYR A 136 -8.52 0.97 -5.94
CA TYR A 136 -7.88 0.02 -6.87
C TYR A 136 -8.23 0.38 -8.30
N GLN A 137 -7.43 0.01 -9.30
CA GLN A 137 -7.59 0.45 -10.70
C GLN A 137 -9.05 0.55 -11.20
N ASN A 138 -9.91 -0.43 -10.90
CA ASN A 138 -11.32 -0.44 -11.34
C ASN A 138 -12.38 -0.33 -10.23
N LYS A 139 -12.00 -0.23 -8.95
CA LYS A 139 -12.97 -0.20 -7.84
C LYS A 139 -12.53 0.67 -6.69
N THR A 140 -13.47 1.36 -6.08
CA THR A 140 -13.31 2.13 -4.86
C THR A 140 -14.00 1.39 -3.72
N TYR A 141 -13.27 1.21 -2.62
CA TYR A 141 -13.80 0.65 -1.39
C TYR A 141 -13.78 1.73 -0.32
N LEU A 142 -14.92 1.93 0.32
CA LEU A 142 -15.00 2.63 1.59
C LEU A 142 -14.89 1.60 2.70
N GLY A 143 -13.97 1.85 3.63
CA GLY A 143 -13.93 1.11 4.88
C GLY A 143 -14.91 1.67 5.90
N ASP A 144 -14.89 1.08 7.09
CA ASP A 144 -15.77 1.48 8.18
C ASP A 144 -15.50 2.93 8.61
N LEU A 145 -16.57 3.71 8.67
CA LEU A 145 -16.54 5.12 9.08
C LEU A 145 -16.23 5.21 10.57
N ALA A 146 -15.05 5.73 10.93
CA ALA A 146 -14.73 6.00 12.32
C ALA A 146 -15.34 7.35 12.73
N LYS A 147 -16.18 7.33 13.76
CA LYS A 147 -16.93 8.49 14.27
C LYS A 147 -16.46 8.84 15.67
N PHE A 148 -16.27 10.13 15.94
CA PHE A 148 -15.87 10.63 17.25
C PHE A 148 -16.78 11.80 17.66
N GLY A 149 -17.51 11.62 18.76
CA GLY A 149 -18.50 12.57 19.25
C GLY A 149 -19.73 12.70 18.35
N THR A 150 -20.74 13.44 18.81
CA THR A 150 -21.99 13.68 18.07
C THR A 150 -22.10 15.15 17.67
N VAL A 151 -22.71 15.42 16.52
CA VAL A 151 -23.13 16.77 16.14
C VAL A 151 -24.63 16.85 16.27
N THR A 152 -25.14 17.84 17.01
CA THR A 152 -26.56 18.16 16.97
C THR A 152 -26.85 18.81 15.61
N PRO A 153 -27.79 18.31 14.80
CA PRO A 153 -28.18 18.95 13.55
C PRO A 153 -28.60 20.40 13.84
N ALA A 154 -28.10 21.35 13.04
CA ALA A 154 -28.56 22.73 13.15
C ALA A 154 -30.07 22.76 12.84
N ALA A 155 -30.86 23.35 13.73
CA ALA A 155 -32.30 23.54 13.54
C ALA A 155 -32.54 24.21 12.18
N GLN A 156 -33.36 23.58 11.34
CA GLN A 156 -33.84 24.18 10.09
C GLN A 156 -34.59 25.47 10.48
N VAL A 157 -34.05 26.63 10.13
CA VAL A 157 -34.75 27.90 10.33
C VAL A 157 -35.87 27.92 9.29
N GLU A 158 -37.09 27.67 9.76
CA GLU A 158 -38.33 27.74 9.00
C GLU A 158 -38.53 29.18 8.51
N ASP A 159 -38.35 29.39 7.21
CA ASP A 159 -38.57 30.68 6.56
C ASP A 159 -40.09 30.93 6.51
N LYS A 160 -40.59 31.72 7.46
CA LYS A 160 -41.99 32.15 7.48
C LYS A 160 -42.18 33.25 6.42
N PRO A 161 -43.05 33.06 5.42
CA PRO A 161 -43.38 34.12 4.49
C PRO A 161 -44.13 35.25 5.22
N ALA A 162 -43.75 36.49 4.89
CA ALA A 162 -44.37 37.73 5.34
C ALA A 162 -45.73 37.98 4.66
#